data_AF-A0A7S3QDH7-F1
#
_entry.id   AF-A0A7S3QDH7-F1
#
_cell.length_a   1.000
_cell.length_b   1.000
_cell.length_c   1.000
_cell.angle_alpha   90.00
_cell.angle_beta   90.00
_cell.angle_gamma   90.00
#
_symmetry.space_group_name_H-M   'P 1'
#
loop_
_entity.id
_entity.type
_entity.pdbx_description
1 polymer ?
#
loop_
_entity_poly.entity_id
_entity_poly.type
_entity_poly.pdbx_seq_one_letter_code
_entity_poly.pdbx_strand_id
1 'polypeptide(L)'
;MVSSISNSNPNSDLFSAKSCKVFHLNPHPWQERVGVTILDAVSKKESIRYLCVRPTGGGKSLVFNVLASILKKVTLCICPLLSLGADQTKKTMLNSEGAESSQISSFHLDKLKKVTLNKLRRFITHPQAQSTAIVIFASPQSLVDSKNGNDFLKFLITRKRNPSCHTFWKYNP
;
A
#
# COMPACT_ATOMS: atom_id res chain seq x y z
N MET A 1 -30.25 32.73 -5.70
CA MET A 1 -29.11 32.19 -4.93
C MET A 1 -28.74 30.86 -5.52
N VAL A 2 -27.66 30.80 -6.30
CA VAL A 2 -27.13 29.54 -6.81
C VAL A 2 -26.31 28.94 -5.66
N SER A 3 -26.85 27.90 -5.02
CA SER A 3 -26.09 27.10 -4.07
C SER A 3 -24.96 26.41 -4.86
N SER A 4 -23.73 26.86 -4.64
CA SER A 4 -22.51 26.24 -5.12
C SER A 4 -22.42 24.83 -4.56
N ILE A 5 -22.87 23.84 -5.34
CA ILE A 5 -22.53 22.44 -5.13
C ILE A 5 -21.00 22.39 -5.27
N SER A 6 -20.30 22.20 -4.16
CA SER A 6 -18.87 21.93 -4.19
C SER A 6 -18.68 20.66 -5.02
N ASN A 7 -18.18 20.81 -6.25
CA ASN A 7 -17.67 19.70 -7.07
C ASN A 7 -16.39 19.15 -6.41
N SER A 8 -16.50 18.59 -5.20
CA SER A 8 -15.41 17.88 -4.57
C SER A 8 -15.21 16.57 -5.34
N ASN A 9 -13.96 16.31 -5.74
CA ASN A 9 -13.62 15.05 -6.39
C ASN A 9 -13.81 13.93 -5.34
N PRO A 10 -14.63 12.90 -5.59
CA PRO A 10 -14.93 11.87 -4.60
C PRO A 10 -13.69 11.10 -4.12
N ASN A 11 -12.65 10.98 -4.96
CA ASN A 11 -11.38 10.38 -4.56
C ASN A 11 -10.56 11.30 -3.64
N SER A 12 -10.76 12.62 -3.74
CA SER A 12 -10.16 13.62 -2.84
C SER A 12 -10.74 13.45 -1.45
N ASP A 13 -12.08 13.45 -1.36
CA ASP A 13 -12.82 13.27 -0.11
C ASP A 13 -12.49 11.91 0.52
N LEU A 14 -12.42 10.85 -0.29
CA LEU A 14 -12.04 9.51 0.17
C LEU A 14 -10.62 9.49 0.74
N PHE A 15 -9.65 10.08 0.04
CA PHE A 15 -8.26 10.11 0.49
C PHE A 15 -8.12 10.88 1.80
N SER A 16 -8.68 12.09 1.85
CA SER A 16 -8.63 12.96 3.03
C SER A 16 -9.36 12.35 4.22
N ALA A 17 -10.57 11.80 4.02
CA ALA A 17 -11.30 11.12 5.08
C ALA A 17 -10.55 9.90 5.60
N LYS A 18 -9.90 9.11 4.74
CA LYS A 18 -9.12 7.96 5.18
C LYS A 18 -7.87 8.39 5.96
N SER A 19 -7.18 9.44 5.50
CA SER A 19 -6.02 10.02 6.20
C SER A 19 -6.39 10.44 7.62
N CYS A 20 -7.48 11.19 7.79
CA CYS A 20 -7.89 11.67 9.11
C CYS A 20 -8.43 10.55 10.01
N LYS A 21 -9.23 9.63 9.48
CA LYS A 21 -9.87 8.58 10.29
C LYS A 21 -8.92 7.46 10.71
N VAL A 22 -7.97 7.09 9.85
CA VAL A 22 -7.07 5.95 10.11
C VAL A 22 -5.75 6.38 10.68
N PHE A 23 -5.19 7.49 10.19
CA PHE A 23 -3.84 7.92 10.56
C PHE A 23 -3.84 9.17 11.43
N HIS A 24 -5.01 9.73 11.74
CA HIS A 24 -5.17 10.94 12.57
C HIS A 24 -4.36 12.14 12.04
N LEU A 25 -4.20 12.21 10.71
CA LEU A 25 -3.40 13.23 10.04
C LEU A 25 -4.18 13.92 8.92
N ASN A 26 -4.11 15.25 8.90
CA ASN A 26 -4.59 16.05 7.78
C ASN A 26 -3.56 16.00 6.64
N PRO A 27 -3.93 15.54 5.44
CA PRO A 27 -2.98 15.46 4.34
C PRO A 27 -2.65 16.86 3.82
N HIS A 28 -1.40 17.05 3.40
CA HIS A 28 -1.04 18.22 2.60
C HIS A 28 -1.74 18.18 1.23
N PRO A 29 -2.02 19.34 0.61
CA PRO A 29 -2.68 19.40 -0.70
C PRO A 29 -1.97 18.61 -1.81
N TRP A 30 -0.64 18.46 -1.72
CA TRP A 30 0.08 17.65 -2.69
C TRP A 30 -0.04 16.14 -2.45
N GLN A 31 -0.24 15.70 -1.19
CA GLN A 31 -0.46 14.29 -0.87
C GLN A 31 -1.80 13.84 -1.42
N GLU A 32 -2.83 14.68 -1.24
CA GLU A 32 -4.16 14.48 -1.78
C GLU A 32 -4.14 14.41 -3.31
N ARG A 33 -3.51 15.37 -4.01
CA ARG A 33 -3.38 15.33 -5.47
C ARG A 33 -2.71 14.05 -5.98
N VAL A 34 -1.63 13.61 -5.32
CA VAL A 34 -0.95 12.35 -5.68
C VAL A 34 -1.86 11.15 -5.42
N GLY A 35 -2.54 11.13 -4.26
CA GLY A 35 -3.49 10.10 -3.89
C GLY A 35 -4.62 9.95 -4.90
N VAL A 36 -5.29 11.05 -5.25
CA VAL A 36 -6.35 11.12 -6.25
C VAL A 36 -5.89 10.60 -7.60
N THR A 37 -4.73 11.07 -8.08
CA THR A 37 -4.15 10.62 -9.36
C THR A 37 -3.96 9.10 -9.39
N ILE A 38 -3.48 8.52 -8.29
CA ILE A 38 -3.28 7.08 -8.17
C ILE A 38 -4.62 6.34 -8.11
N LEU A 39 -5.59 6.84 -7.34
CA LEU A 39 -6.93 6.23 -7.24
C LEU A 39 -7.67 6.25 -8.58
N ASP A 40 -7.58 7.35 -9.33
CA ASP A 40 -8.18 7.49 -10.66
C ASP A 40 -7.60 6.46 -11.63
N ALA A 41 -6.27 6.35 -11.69
CA ALA A 41 -5.62 5.38 -12.56
C ALA A 41 -5.91 3.92 -12.15
N VAL A 42 -5.98 3.62 -10.84
CA VAL A 42 -6.41 2.29 -10.36
C VAL A 42 -7.85 2.00 -10.80
N SER A 43 -8.74 2.98 -10.73
CA SER A 43 -10.15 2.84 -11.14
C SER A 43 -10.27 2.57 -12.64
N LYS A 44 -9.41 3.21 -13.44
CA LYS A 44 -9.27 2.98 -14.90
C LYS A 44 -8.46 1.74 -15.28
N LYS A 45 -7.91 1.02 -14.29
CA LYS A 45 -7.02 -0.14 -14.48
C LYS A 45 -5.75 0.20 -15.29
N GLU A 46 -5.25 1.42 -15.13
CA GLU A 46 -4.05 1.94 -15.78
C GLU A 46 -2.80 1.76 -14.92
N SER A 47 -1.64 1.59 -15.57
CA SER A 47 -0.35 1.61 -14.87
C SER A 47 0.07 3.05 -14.58
N ILE A 48 0.59 3.30 -13.38
CA ILE A 48 1.05 4.62 -12.97
C ILE A 48 2.58 4.66 -12.99
N ARG A 49 3.12 5.75 -13.54
CA ARG A 49 4.56 6.08 -13.48
C ARG A 49 4.69 7.46 -12.84
N TYR A 50 4.98 7.49 -11.54
CA TYR A 50 5.02 8.74 -10.78
C TYR A 50 6.32 8.86 -9.99
N LEU A 51 7.00 10.00 -10.11
CA LEU A 51 8.16 10.34 -9.31
C LEU A 51 7.78 11.45 -8.33
N CYS A 52 7.72 11.12 -7.04
CA CYS A 52 7.39 12.08 -5.99
C CYS A 52 8.66 12.68 -5.38
N VAL A 53 9.00 13.90 -5.80
CA VAL A 53 10.16 14.65 -5.26
C VAL A 53 9.69 15.57 -4.14
N ARG A 54 10.03 15.22 -2.90
CA ARG A 54 9.75 16.01 -1.69
C ARG A 54 10.91 15.91 -0.70
N PRO A 55 11.16 16.95 0.12
CA PRO A 55 12.20 16.91 1.13
C PRO A 55 12.00 15.76 2.12
N THR A 56 13.08 15.36 2.80
CA THR A 56 13.03 14.43 3.94
C THR A 56 12.14 15.01 5.03
N GLY A 57 11.36 14.18 5.71
CA GLY A 57 10.36 14.64 6.70
C GLY A 57 9.08 15.23 6.10
N GLY A 58 9.04 15.52 4.79
CA GLY A 58 7.87 16.06 4.11
C GLY A 58 6.74 15.05 3.89
N GLY A 59 6.51 14.08 4.78
CA GLY A 59 5.28 13.28 4.80
C GLY A 59 5.03 12.32 3.62
N LYS A 60 6.03 11.99 2.78
CA LYS A 60 5.85 11.05 1.65
C LYS A 60 5.20 9.73 2.05
N SER A 61 5.53 9.23 3.25
CA SER A 61 5.02 7.93 3.71
C SER A 61 3.52 7.86 3.88
N LEU A 62 2.88 8.98 4.23
CA LEU A 62 1.43 9.02 4.43
C LEU A 62 0.67 8.66 3.15
N VAL A 63 1.18 9.07 1.99
CA VAL A 63 0.54 8.81 0.69
C VAL A 63 0.37 7.31 0.47
N PHE A 64 1.45 6.53 0.60
CA PHE A 64 1.37 5.10 0.35
C PHE A 64 0.56 4.37 1.43
N ASN A 65 0.62 4.81 2.69
CA ASN A 65 -0.15 4.23 3.79
C ASN A 65 -1.66 4.42 3.61
N VAL A 66 -2.08 5.63 3.24
CA VAL A 66 -3.48 5.95 2.93
C VAL A 66 -3.95 5.14 1.73
N LEU A 67 -3.17 5.11 0.65
CA LEU A 67 -3.50 4.31 -0.53
C LEU A 67 -3.62 2.82 -0.21
N ALA A 68 -2.69 2.25 0.56
CA ALA A 68 -2.77 0.85 0.98
C ALA A 68 -4.07 0.58 1.76
N SER A 69 -4.43 1.49 2.68
CA SER A 69 -5.66 1.41 3.49
C SER A 69 -6.95 1.51 2.65
N ILE A 70 -6.96 2.35 1.61
CA ILE A 70 -8.10 2.47 0.68
C ILE A 70 -8.20 1.23 -0.21
N LEU A 71 -7.08 0.80 -0.78
CA LEU A 71 -7.06 -0.26 -1.77
C LEU A 71 -7.25 -1.65 -1.16
N LYS A 72 -6.93 -1.85 0.13
CA LYS A 72 -7.02 -3.12 0.87
C LYS A 72 -6.41 -4.30 0.10
N LYS A 73 -5.24 -4.04 -0.50
CA LYS A 73 -4.47 -4.97 -1.33
C LYS A 73 -3.07 -5.12 -0.76
N VAL A 74 -2.30 -6.02 -1.36
CA VAL A 74 -0.88 -6.14 -1.10
C VAL A 74 -0.14 -4.97 -1.75
N THR A 75 0.55 -4.18 -0.93
CA THR A 75 1.45 -3.08 -1.33
C THR A 75 2.88 -3.51 -1.03
N LEU A 76 3.72 -3.59 -2.07
CA LEU A 76 5.14 -3.92 -1.94
C LEU A 76 5.98 -2.64 -1.99
N CYS A 77 6.69 -2.34 -0.91
CA CYS A 77 7.58 -1.21 -0.76
C CYS A 77 9.03 -1.70 -0.85
N ILE A 78 9.75 -1.28 -1.88
CA ILE A 78 11.18 -1.61 -2.04
C ILE A 78 12.00 -0.52 -1.35
N CYS A 79 12.80 -0.90 -0.35
CA CYS A 79 13.61 0.03 0.42
C CYS A 79 15.08 -0.42 0.42
N PRO A 80 16.04 0.44 0.02
CA PRO A 80 17.45 0.04 -0.05
C PRO A 80 18.08 -0.19 1.32
N LEU A 81 17.56 0.44 2.37
CA LEU A 81 18.08 0.32 3.74
C LEU A 81 17.16 -0.55 4.60
N LEU A 82 17.71 -1.62 5.19
CA LEU A 82 17.00 -2.54 6.08
C LEU A 82 16.45 -1.84 7.33
N SER A 83 17.22 -0.90 7.89
CA SER A 83 16.79 -0.08 9.03
C SER A 83 15.56 0.75 8.68
N LEU A 84 15.54 1.35 7.49
CA LEU A 84 14.42 2.13 7.02
C LEU A 84 13.17 1.26 6.84
N GLY A 85 13.29 0.07 6.25
CA GLY A 85 12.16 -0.85 6.12
C GLY A 85 11.59 -1.27 7.48
N ALA A 86 12.46 -1.57 8.45
CA ALA A 86 12.05 -1.93 9.81
C ALA A 86 11.31 -0.77 10.52
N ASP A 87 11.84 0.44 10.42
CA ASP A 87 11.23 1.64 10.99
C ASP A 87 9.87 1.94 10.36
N GLN A 88 9.75 1.85 9.04
CA GLN A 88 8.48 2.09 8.35
C GLN A 88 7.45 1.00 8.66
N THR A 89 7.88 -0.25 8.87
CA THR A 89 6.97 -1.32 9.31
C THR A 89 6.36 -0.97 10.67
N LYS A 90 7.20 -0.61 11.64
CA LYS A 90 6.75 -0.23 12.99
C LYS A 90 5.84 1.00 12.95
N LYS A 91 6.24 2.06 12.23
CA LYS A 91 5.44 3.29 12.07
C LYS A 91 4.09 3.03 11.42
N THR A 92 4.04 2.16 10.40
CA THR A 92 2.80 1.85 9.70
C THR A 92 1.80 1.15 10.62
N MET A 93 2.28 0.21 11.45
CA MET A 93 1.43 -0.44 12.44
C MET A 93 0.96 0.54 13.51
N LEU A 94 1.88 1.24 14.17
CA LEU A 94 1.57 2.21 15.22
C LEU A 94 0.60 3.31 14.74
N ASN A 95 0.82 3.86 13.54
CA ASN A 95 -0.03 4.91 13.00
C ASN A 95 -1.43 4.42 12.60
N SER A 96 -1.70 3.11 12.66
CA SER A 96 -3.00 2.51 12.40
C SER A 96 -3.62 1.84 13.63
N GLU A 97 -2.90 1.81 14.75
CA GLU A 97 -3.40 1.28 16.02
C GLU A 97 -4.49 2.22 16.59
N GLY A 98 -5.65 1.65 16.93
CA GLY A 98 -6.81 2.41 17.44
C GLY A 98 -7.85 2.81 16.38
N ALA A 99 -7.59 2.57 15.09
CA ALA A 99 -8.58 2.80 14.06
C ALA A 99 -9.58 1.62 13.98
N GLU A 100 -10.82 1.85 14.43
CA GLU A 100 -11.96 0.92 14.45
C GLU A 100 -12.21 0.14 13.12
N SER A 101 -11.71 0.62 11.97
CA SER A 101 -12.08 0.08 10.64
C SER A 101 -10.93 -0.30 9.70
N SER A 102 -9.66 -0.19 10.11
CA SER A 102 -8.53 -0.48 9.21
C SER A 102 -7.51 -1.42 9.82
N GLN A 103 -7.62 -2.70 9.47
CA GLN A 103 -6.56 -3.67 9.70
C GLN A 103 -5.46 -3.41 8.68
N ILE A 104 -4.39 -2.72 9.08
CA ILE A 104 -3.15 -2.66 8.30
C ILE A 104 -2.19 -3.68 8.90
N SER A 105 -1.75 -4.64 8.08
CA SER A 105 -0.73 -5.62 8.46
C SER A 105 0.55 -5.31 7.70
N SER A 106 1.60 -4.96 8.44
CA SER A 106 2.90 -4.63 7.88
C SER A 106 3.94 -5.72 8.13
N PHE A 107 4.76 -6.02 7.12
CA PHE A 107 5.80 -7.06 7.19
C PHE A 107 7.12 -6.57 6.60
N HIS A 108 8.24 -7.05 7.15
CA HIS A 108 9.57 -6.80 6.61
C HIS A 108 10.17 -8.10 6.05
N LEU A 109 10.15 -8.24 4.73
CA LEU A 109 10.45 -9.49 4.02
C LEU A 109 11.82 -10.07 4.40
N ASP A 110 12.85 -9.23 4.51
CA ASP A 110 14.21 -9.64 4.84
C ASP A 110 14.35 -10.29 6.23
N LYS A 111 13.38 -10.07 7.12
CA LYS A 111 13.37 -10.63 8.49
C LYS A 111 12.47 -11.86 8.62
N LEU A 112 11.72 -12.22 7.57
CA LEU A 112 10.76 -13.31 7.64
C LEU A 112 11.45 -14.66 7.40
N LYS A 113 11.25 -15.57 8.35
CA LYS A 113 11.60 -16.98 8.17
C LYS A 113 10.58 -17.66 7.24
N LYS A 114 10.98 -18.76 6.59
CA LYS A 114 10.15 -19.54 5.65
C LYS A 114 8.77 -19.93 6.22
N VAL A 115 8.70 -20.29 7.49
CA VAL A 115 7.44 -20.63 8.18
C VAL A 115 6.49 -19.43 8.21
N THR A 116 6.99 -18.25 8.57
CA THR A 116 6.19 -17.01 8.60
C THR A 116 5.78 -16.57 7.20
N LEU A 117 6.66 -16.74 6.20
CA LEU A 117 6.31 -16.49 4.80
C LEU A 117 5.16 -17.38 4.32
N ASN A 118 5.16 -18.65 4.68
CA ASN A 118 4.07 -19.55 4.33
C ASN A 118 2.75 -19.15 5.01
N LYS A 119 2.81 -18.68 6.27
CA LYS A 119 1.64 -18.09 6.95
C LYS A 119 1.14 -16.84 6.23
N LEU A 120 2.05 -15.95 5.81
CA LEU A 120 1.71 -14.75 5.05
C LEU A 120 1.08 -15.08 3.70
N ARG A 121 1.60 -16.08 2.97
CA ARG A 121 0.98 -16.57 1.72
C ARG A 121 -0.46 -17.01 1.95
N ARG A 122 -0.68 -17.85 2.98
CA ARG A 122 -2.03 -18.33 3.36
C ARG A 122 -2.95 -17.18 3.73
N PHE A 123 -2.46 -16.22 4.51
CA PHE A 123 -3.22 -15.03 4.89
C PHE A 123 -3.62 -14.23 3.65
N ILE A 124 -2.69 -13.92 2.75
CA ILE A 124 -2.95 -13.19 1.50
C ILE A 124 -4.01 -13.92 0.65
N THR A 125 -4.03 -15.26 0.62
CA THR A 125 -5.05 -16.05 -0.10
C THR A 125 -6.39 -16.17 0.61
N HIS A 126 -6.47 -15.87 1.90
CA HIS A 126 -7.69 -16.05 2.67
C HIS A 126 -8.74 -14.98 2.32
N PRO A 127 -10.04 -15.32 2.22
CA PRO A 127 -11.10 -14.34 1.93
C PRO A 127 -11.13 -13.15 2.91
N GLN A 128 -10.81 -13.38 4.18
CA GLN A 128 -10.73 -12.31 5.20
C GLN A 128 -9.63 -11.27 4.94
N ALA A 129 -8.62 -11.57 4.12
CA ALA A 129 -7.61 -10.58 3.75
C ALA A 129 -8.15 -9.50 2.81
N GLN A 130 -9.34 -9.66 2.23
CA GLN A 130 -9.97 -8.64 1.39
C GLN A 130 -10.35 -7.37 2.19
N SER A 131 -10.46 -7.50 3.51
CA SER A 131 -10.71 -6.38 4.44
C SER A 131 -9.45 -5.73 4.99
N THR A 132 -8.27 -6.30 4.74
CA THR A 132 -6.99 -5.90 5.36
C THR A 132 -6.05 -5.29 4.31
N ALA A 133 -5.44 -4.16 4.65
CA ALA A 133 -4.33 -3.62 3.87
C ALA A 133 -3.03 -4.34 4.26
N ILE A 134 -2.32 -4.94 3.29
CA ILE A 134 -1.08 -5.66 3.56
C ILE A 134 0.08 -4.87 2.97
N VAL A 135 0.98 -4.39 3.82
CA VAL A 135 2.17 -3.63 3.41
C VAL A 135 3.41 -4.50 3.63
N ILE A 136 4.22 -4.69 2.59
CA ILE A 136 5.41 -5.52 2.64
C ILE A 136 6.61 -4.64 2.28
N PHE A 137 7.52 -4.45 3.22
CA PHE A 137 8.81 -3.81 2.99
C PHE A 137 9.84 -4.87 2.62
N ALA A 138 10.64 -4.61 1.59
CA ALA A 138 11.70 -5.53 1.17
C ALA A 138 12.90 -4.76 0.62
N SER A 139 14.12 -5.25 0.88
CA SER A 139 15.29 -4.82 0.11
C SER A 139 15.28 -5.42 -1.30
N PRO A 140 15.96 -4.78 -2.28
CA PRO A 140 16.18 -5.40 -3.59
C PRO A 140 16.81 -6.79 -3.48
N GLN A 141 17.77 -6.97 -2.57
CA GLN A 141 18.48 -8.24 -2.34
C GLN A 141 17.52 -9.33 -1.87
N SER A 142 16.61 -9.01 -0.95
CA SER A 142 15.62 -9.98 -0.47
C SER A 142 14.66 -10.41 -1.58
N LEU A 143 14.31 -9.53 -2.52
CA LEU A 143 13.41 -9.89 -3.63
C LEU A 143 14.07 -10.81 -4.66
N VAL A 144 15.38 -10.70 -4.87
CA VAL A 144 16.11 -11.55 -5.83
C VAL A 144 16.63 -12.85 -5.21
N ASP A 145 16.66 -12.95 -3.88
CA ASP A 145 17.09 -14.16 -3.16
C ASP A 145 16.27 -15.38 -3.60
N SER A 146 16.97 -16.36 -4.17
CA SER A 146 16.40 -17.59 -4.69
C SER A 146 15.83 -18.50 -3.61
N LYS A 147 16.23 -18.31 -2.34
CA LYS A 147 15.78 -19.16 -1.24
C LYS A 147 14.31 -18.94 -0.89
N ASN A 148 13.83 -17.69 -0.93
CA ASN A 148 12.47 -17.37 -0.49
C ASN A 148 11.82 -16.18 -1.20
N GLY A 149 12.56 -15.09 -1.44
CA GLY A 149 11.96 -13.85 -1.91
C GLY A 149 11.58 -13.87 -3.40
N ASN A 150 12.39 -14.50 -4.25
CA ASN A 150 12.08 -14.64 -5.67
C ASN A 150 10.78 -15.45 -5.87
N ASP A 151 10.64 -16.55 -5.14
CA ASP A 151 9.43 -17.39 -5.14
C ASP A 151 8.21 -16.62 -4.58
N PHE A 152 8.41 -15.82 -3.52
CA PHE A 152 7.35 -14.98 -2.97
C PHE A 152 6.92 -13.88 -3.94
N LEU A 153 7.85 -13.23 -4.64
CA LEU A 153 7.56 -12.24 -5.66
C LEU A 153 6.80 -12.88 -6.85
N LYS A 154 7.24 -14.05 -7.31
CA LYS A 154 6.53 -14.84 -8.33
C LYS A 154 5.10 -15.16 -7.89
N PHE A 155 4.90 -15.58 -6.64
CA PHE A 155 3.57 -15.81 -6.08
C PHE A 155 2.68 -14.56 -6.16
N LEU A 156 3.19 -13.38 -5.76
CA LEU A 156 2.44 -12.12 -5.84
C LEU A 156 2.07 -11.76 -7.30
N ILE A 157 3.00 -11.96 -8.24
CA ILE A 157 2.79 -11.66 -9.65
C ILE A 157 1.81 -12.65 -10.30
N THR A 158 1.89 -13.94 -9.99
CA THR A 158 1.03 -14.98 -10.59
C THR A 158 -0.41 -14.85 -10.11
N ARG A 159 -0.64 -14.51 -8.84
CA ARG A 159 -1.98 -14.20 -8.31
C ARG A 159 -2.68 -13.13 -9.14
N LYS A 160 -1.93 -12.13 -9.59
CA LYS A 160 -2.41 -11.03 -10.43
C LYS A 160 -3.04 -11.47 -11.75
N ARG A 161 -2.70 -12.65 -12.25
CA ARG A 161 -3.16 -13.18 -13.54
C ARG A 161 -4.45 -14.01 -13.43
N ASN A 162 -4.93 -14.31 -12.22
CA ASN A 162 -6.17 -15.04 -12.04
C ASN A 162 -7.38 -14.06 -12.08
N PRO A 163 -8.25 -14.11 -13.10
CA PRO A 163 -9.37 -13.16 -13.27
C PRO A 163 -10.40 -13.21 -12.13
N SER A 164 -10.39 -14.25 -11.29
CA SER A 164 -11.23 -14.33 -10.08
C SER A 164 -10.67 -13.54 -8.87
N CYS A 165 -9.40 -13.12 -8.91
CA CYS A 165 -8.76 -12.35 -7.84
C CYS A 165 -8.59 -10.88 -8.24
N HIS A 166 -9.27 -9.98 -7.53
CA HIS A 166 -9.33 -8.54 -7.82
C HIS A 166 -8.05 -7.78 -7.41
N THR A 167 -6.89 -8.11 -7.98
CA THR A 167 -5.62 -7.42 -7.70
C THR A 167 -4.80 -7.33 -8.99
N PHE A 168 -4.76 -6.17 -9.66
CA PHE A 168 -4.12 -6.00 -10.97
C PHE A 168 -3.04 -4.91 -10.97
N TRP A 169 -1.89 -5.24 -11.58
CA TRP A 169 -0.77 -4.35 -11.92
C TRP A 169 -0.02 -4.89 -13.15
N LYS A 170 -0.44 -4.64 -14.39
CA LYS A 170 0.23 -5.21 -15.59
C LYS A 170 1.68 -4.69 -15.72
N TYR A 171 2.67 -5.59 -15.69
CA TYR A 171 4.04 -5.31 -16.13
C TYR A 171 4.09 -5.76 -17.58
N ASN A 172 4.19 -4.80 -18.51
CA ASN A 172 4.57 -5.09 -19.89
C ASN A 172 6.08 -4.84 -19.95
N PRO A 173 6.89 -5.85 -20.32
CA PRO A 173 8.31 -5.66 -20.59
C PRO A 173 8.53 -4.65 -21.72
#